data_AF-A0A962H311-F1
#
_entry.id   AF-A0A962H311-F1
#
_cell.length_a   1.000
_cell.length_b   1.000
_cell.length_c   1.000
_cell.angle_alpha   90.00
_cell.angle_beta   90.00
_cell.angle_gamma   90.00
#
_symmetry.space_group_name_H-M   'P 1'
#
loop_
_entity.id
_entity.type
_entity.pdbx_description
1 polymer ?
#
loop_
_entity_poly.entity_id
_entity_poly.type
_entity_poly.pdbx_seq_one_letter_code
_entity_poly.pdbx_strand_id
1 'polypeptide(L)'
;MFVILLKKKRVREDIVKLDIPNRWKRDLVDETEEDNYRFFLSNWKTGGSHIVDFMEIKLACFDMGGEVPEKITMGLIEMHALRNCLVHRAGIADKKFTEQAPSLGITVGEEIFINREMLTKYYQVAGEYGKLLFSRITKCKYFVVAPKTSL
;
A
#
# COMPACT_ATOMS: atom_id res chain seq x y z
N MET A 1 -9.45 -25.69 -1.68
CA MET A 1 -9.78 -24.51 -2.49
C MET A 1 -8.50 -24.07 -3.18
N PHE A 2 -8.35 -24.38 -4.47
CA PHE A 2 -7.16 -23.95 -5.23
C PHE A 2 -7.40 -22.53 -5.72
N VAL A 3 -6.73 -21.56 -5.11
CA VAL A 3 -6.63 -20.21 -5.67
C VAL A 3 -5.71 -20.33 -6.88
N ILE A 4 -6.25 -20.16 -8.07
CA ILE A 4 -5.42 -20.03 -9.28
C ILE A 4 -4.70 -18.69 -9.11
N LEU A 5 -3.41 -18.75 -8.75
CA LEU A 5 -2.54 -17.58 -8.79
C LEU A 5 -2.65 -16.96 -10.19
N LEU A 6 -2.97 -15.66 -10.18
CA LEU A 6 -3.09 -14.74 -11.31
C LEU A 6 -2.33 -15.24 -12.54
N LYS A 7 -2.99 -15.38 -13.70
CA LYS A 7 -2.25 -15.57 -14.97
C LYS A 7 -1.44 -14.29 -15.22
N LYS A 8 -0.18 -14.27 -14.77
CA LYS A 8 0.76 -13.13 -14.75
C LYS A 8 0.71 -12.28 -16.04
N LYS A 9 0.57 -12.95 -17.19
CA LYS A 9 0.40 -12.34 -18.51
C LYS A 9 -0.75 -11.31 -18.60
N ARG A 10 -1.95 -11.62 -18.09
CA ARG A 10 -3.12 -10.72 -18.18
C ARG A 10 -2.95 -9.46 -17.34
N VAL A 11 -2.41 -9.62 -16.13
CA VAL A 11 -2.14 -8.49 -15.23
C VAL A 11 -1.16 -7.53 -15.88
N ARG A 12 -0.07 -8.06 -16.45
CA ARG A 12 0.94 -7.29 -17.18
C ARG A 12 0.35 -6.55 -18.39
N GLU A 13 -0.42 -7.23 -19.23
CA GLU A 13 -1.06 -6.64 -20.41
C GLU A 13 -1.96 -5.45 -20.05
N ASP A 14 -2.66 -5.51 -18.93
CA ASP A 14 -3.49 -4.40 -18.46
C ASP A 14 -2.66 -3.26 -17.85
N ILE A 15 -1.62 -3.58 -17.07
CA ILE A 15 -0.74 -2.54 -16.47
C ILE A 15 -0.01 -1.74 -17.55
N VAL A 16 0.46 -2.38 -18.62
CA VAL A 16 1.13 -1.68 -19.74
C VAL A 16 0.19 -0.67 -20.42
N LYS A 17 -1.12 -0.92 -20.39
CA LYS A 17 -2.15 -0.01 -20.94
C LYS A 17 -2.45 1.17 -20.01
N LEU A 18 -2.04 1.13 -18.75
CA LEU A 18 -2.22 2.25 -17.83
C LEU A 18 -1.30 3.42 -18.21
N ASP A 19 -1.63 4.59 -17.69
CA ASP A 19 -0.80 5.78 -17.82
C ASP A 19 0.41 5.71 -16.87
N ILE A 20 1.38 4.88 -17.26
CA ILE A 20 2.67 4.72 -16.58
C ILE A 20 3.81 5.24 -17.46
N PRO A 21 4.93 5.71 -16.89
CA PRO A 21 6.03 6.25 -17.70
C PRO A 21 6.59 5.24 -18.72
N ASN A 22 6.92 5.71 -19.92
CA ASN A 22 7.35 4.89 -21.07
C ASN A 22 8.56 3.97 -20.82
N ARG A 23 9.42 4.32 -19.85
CA ARG A 23 10.50 3.43 -19.40
C ARG A 23 9.93 2.10 -18.88
N TRP A 24 8.94 2.18 -18.00
CA TRP A 24 8.32 1.01 -17.36
C TRP A 24 7.46 0.20 -18.32
N LYS A 25 6.85 0.84 -19.33
CA LYS A 25 6.13 0.11 -20.39
C LYS A 25 7.07 -0.82 -21.16
N ARG A 26 8.30 -0.37 -21.44
CA ARG A 26 9.32 -1.21 -22.08
C ARG A 26 9.76 -2.35 -21.18
N ASP A 27 10.15 -2.02 -19.94
CA ASP A 27 10.60 -3.02 -18.97
C ASP A 27 9.53 -4.11 -18.74
N LEU A 28 8.25 -3.75 -18.67
CA LEU A 28 7.15 -4.69 -18.50
C LEU A 28 6.88 -5.57 -19.72
N VAL A 29 7.11 -5.12 -20.96
CA VAL A 29 6.79 -5.92 -22.17
C VAL A 29 7.65 -7.18 -22.25
N ASP A 30 8.92 -7.08 -21.85
CA ASP A 30 9.89 -8.16 -21.91
C ASP A 30 9.90 -9.02 -20.63
N GLU A 31 9.04 -8.70 -19.66
CA GLU A 31 9.17 -9.20 -18.29
C GLU A 31 8.53 -10.57 -18.07
N THR A 32 9.33 -11.62 -17.89
CA THR A 32 8.86 -12.99 -17.64
C THR A 32 9.08 -13.45 -16.18
N GLU A 33 9.90 -12.75 -15.39
CA GLU A 33 10.29 -13.17 -14.04
C GLU A 33 9.59 -12.38 -12.92
N GLU A 34 9.47 -13.01 -11.74
CA GLU A 34 8.67 -12.49 -10.61
C GLU A 34 9.30 -11.29 -9.90
N ASP A 35 10.62 -11.21 -9.88
CA ASP A 35 11.37 -10.18 -9.15
C ASP A 35 11.19 -8.79 -9.75
N ASN A 36 11.03 -8.71 -11.07
CA ASN A 36 10.82 -7.45 -11.75
C ASN A 36 9.39 -6.91 -11.59
N TYR A 37 8.40 -7.77 -11.33
CA TYR A 37 7.06 -7.31 -10.95
C TYR A 37 7.08 -6.62 -9.58
N ARG A 38 7.84 -7.17 -8.63
CA ARG A 38 8.05 -6.53 -7.32
C ARG A 38 8.80 -5.21 -7.46
N PHE A 39 9.83 -5.16 -8.30
CA PHE A 39 10.57 -3.94 -8.61
C PHE A 39 9.69 -2.88 -9.31
N PHE A 40 8.80 -3.30 -10.21
CA PHE A 40 7.84 -2.39 -10.83
C PHE A 40 6.87 -1.80 -9.80
N LEU A 41 6.22 -2.65 -8.98
CA LEU A 41 5.25 -2.20 -7.99
C LEU A 41 5.87 -1.27 -6.94
N SER A 42 7.13 -1.50 -6.57
CA SER A 42 7.87 -0.64 -5.63
C SER A 42 8.23 0.73 -6.22
N ASN A 43 8.51 0.79 -7.53
CA ASN A 43 8.88 2.04 -8.21
C ASN A 43 7.71 2.76 -8.90
N TRP A 44 6.53 2.15 -8.95
CA TRP A 44 5.34 2.77 -9.52
C TRP A 44 4.99 4.03 -8.72
N LYS A 45 5.22 5.19 -9.33
CA LYS A 45 4.81 6.49 -8.81
C LYS A 45 3.38 6.75 -9.24
N THR A 46 2.48 6.80 -8.27
CA THR A 46 1.10 7.26 -8.42
C THR A 46 0.99 8.70 -7.92
N GLY A 47 -0.06 9.43 -8.31
CA GLY A 47 -0.40 10.70 -7.65
C GLY A 47 -0.86 10.47 -6.20
N GLY A 48 -1.05 11.53 -5.42
CA GLY A 48 -1.53 11.45 -4.03
C GLY A 48 -0.75 12.36 -3.08
N SER A 49 -1.40 12.74 -1.98
CA SER A 49 -0.80 13.63 -0.97
C SER A 49 -0.05 12.85 0.11
N HIS A 50 -0.49 11.60 0.36
CA HIS A 50 0.09 10.75 1.40
C HIS A 50 0.04 9.25 1.06
N ILE A 51 0.68 8.43 1.89
CA ILE A 51 0.88 6.98 1.68
C ILE A 51 -0.40 6.22 1.33
N VAL A 52 -1.53 6.58 1.96
CA VAL A 52 -2.81 5.91 1.73
C VAL A 52 -3.32 6.17 0.30
N ASP A 53 -3.31 7.42 -0.17
CA ASP A 53 -3.68 7.76 -1.56
C ASP A 53 -2.82 7.00 -2.57
N PHE A 54 -1.50 6.98 -2.35
CA PHE A 54 -0.58 6.29 -3.25
C PHE A 54 -0.94 4.80 -3.35
N MET A 55 -1.31 4.17 -2.24
CA MET A 55 -1.72 2.76 -2.20
C MET A 55 -3.10 2.55 -2.82
N GLU A 56 -4.09 3.37 -2.51
CA GLU A 56 -5.45 3.24 -3.02
C GLU A 56 -5.52 3.46 -4.55
N ILE A 57 -4.72 4.37 -5.10
CA ILE A 57 -4.59 4.54 -6.57
C ILE A 57 -3.98 3.29 -7.22
N LYS A 58 -2.96 2.69 -6.59
CA LYS A 58 -2.39 1.42 -7.08
C LYS A 58 -3.43 0.30 -7.03
N LEU A 59 -4.17 0.20 -5.92
CA LEU A 59 -5.22 -0.81 -5.73
C LEU A 59 -6.38 -0.62 -6.72
N ALA A 60 -6.72 0.62 -7.09
CA ALA A 60 -7.75 0.92 -8.08
C ALA A 60 -7.46 0.29 -9.44
N CYS A 61 -6.18 0.11 -9.81
CA CYS A 61 -5.77 -0.56 -11.04
C CYS A 61 -6.16 -2.05 -11.07
N PHE A 62 -6.52 -2.62 -9.93
CA PHE A 62 -6.96 -3.99 -9.73
C PHE A 62 -8.44 -4.08 -9.33
N ASP A 63 -9.21 -2.99 -9.39
CA ASP A 63 -10.58 -2.87 -8.87
C ASP A 63 -10.70 -3.12 -7.35
N MET A 64 -9.60 -2.91 -6.63
CA MET A 64 -9.51 -3.04 -5.17
C MET A 64 -9.36 -1.71 -4.44
N GLY A 65 -9.25 -0.60 -5.18
CA GLY A 65 -9.21 0.74 -4.60
C GLY A 65 -10.58 1.18 -4.09
N GLY A 66 -10.60 2.12 -3.16
CA GLY A 66 -11.84 2.72 -2.68
C GLY A 66 -11.63 3.63 -1.48
N GLU A 67 -12.73 4.16 -0.97
CA GLU A 67 -12.72 5.05 0.19
C GLU A 67 -12.19 4.33 1.45
N VAL A 68 -11.30 5.02 2.17
CA VAL A 68 -10.74 4.57 3.44
C VAL A 68 -11.23 5.53 4.53
N PRO A 69 -11.88 5.03 5.60
CA PRO A 69 -12.36 5.87 6.69
C PRO A 69 -11.26 6.78 7.24
N GLU A 70 -11.59 8.05 7.48
CA GLU A 70 -10.64 9.09 7.89
C GLU A 70 -9.77 8.67 9.08
N LYS A 71 -10.36 8.03 10.10
CA LYS A 71 -9.63 7.51 11.27
C LYS A 71 -8.53 6.52 10.89
N ILE A 72 -8.79 5.62 9.94
CA ILE A 72 -7.82 4.64 9.44
C ILE A 72 -6.76 5.38 8.61
N THR A 73 -7.18 6.30 7.74
CA THR A 73 -6.29 7.11 6.90
C THR A 73 -5.28 7.88 7.75
N MET A 74 -5.75 8.65 8.73
CA MET A 74 -4.89 9.40 9.64
C MET A 74 -3.94 8.49 10.42
N GLY A 75 -4.44 7.36 10.94
CA GLY A 75 -3.60 6.42 11.68
C GLY A 75 -2.52 5.77 10.81
N LEU A 76 -2.79 5.48 9.53
CA LEU A 76 -1.80 4.95 8.60
C LEU A 76 -0.74 5.99 8.21
N ILE A 77 -1.15 7.25 8.01
CA ILE A 77 -0.22 8.36 7.73
C ILE A 77 0.73 8.55 8.91
N GLU A 78 0.17 8.62 10.13
CA GLU A 78 0.94 8.78 11.35
C GLU A 78 1.91 7.60 11.57
N MET A 79 1.43 6.36 11.42
CA MET A 79 2.26 5.15 11.49
C MET A 79 3.40 5.17 10.46
N HIS A 80 3.12 5.63 9.23
CA HIS A 80 4.14 5.73 8.19
C HIS A 80 5.19 6.80 8.50
N ALA A 81 4.76 7.98 8.97
CA ALA A 81 5.66 9.05 9.41
C ALA A 81 6.56 8.58 10.55
N LEU A 82 5.98 7.90 11.54
CA LEU A 82 6.70 7.29 12.66
C LEU A 82 7.78 6.31 12.20
N ARG A 83 7.41 5.34 11.36
CA ARG A 83 8.35 4.37 10.79
C ARG A 83 9.48 5.05 10.02
N ASN A 84 9.18 6.12 9.28
CA ASN A 84 10.20 6.84 8.53
C ASN A 84 11.22 7.53 9.44
N CYS A 85 10.77 8.18 10.52
CA CYS A 85 11.70 8.78 11.48
C CYS A 85 12.53 7.72 12.22
N LEU A 86 11.92 6.63 12.67
CA LEU A 86 12.65 5.56 13.36
C LEU A 86 13.76 4.95 12.48
N VAL A 87 13.44 4.64 11.22
CA VAL A 87 14.37 3.95 10.32
C VAL A 87 15.39 4.89 9.69
N HIS A 88 15.01 6.12 9.36
CA HIS A 88 15.84 7.02 8.53
C HIS A 88 16.34 8.26 9.27
N ARG A 89 15.84 8.54 10.48
CA ARG A 89 16.21 9.71 11.29
C ARG A 89 16.68 9.33 12.70
N ALA A 90 17.04 8.06 12.91
CA ALA A 90 17.46 7.54 14.22
C ALA A 90 16.43 7.83 15.34
N GLY A 91 15.14 7.86 14.99
CA GLY A 91 14.09 8.18 15.95
C GLY A 91 13.96 9.65 16.31
N ILE A 92 14.65 10.57 15.62
CA ILE A 92 14.51 12.01 15.84
C ILE A 92 13.42 12.58 14.94
N ALA A 93 12.50 13.34 15.54
CA ALA A 93 11.41 14.01 14.83
C ALA A 93 11.93 15.10 13.90
N ASP A 94 11.59 15.02 12.62
CA ASP A 94 11.86 16.08 11.64
C ASP A 94 10.59 16.89 11.33
N LYS A 95 10.74 18.00 10.60
CA LYS A 95 9.62 18.87 10.24
C LYS A 95 8.48 18.11 9.54
N LYS A 96 8.83 17.22 8.62
CA LYS A 96 7.84 16.43 7.86
C LYS A 96 7.05 15.51 8.77
N PHE A 97 7.70 14.89 9.76
CA PHE A 97 7.02 14.08 10.76
C PHE A 97 6.01 14.90 11.56
N THR A 98 6.41 16.07 12.09
CA THR A 98 5.50 16.91 12.89
C THR A 98 4.28 17.42 12.11
N GLU A 99 4.42 17.61 10.80
CA GLU A 99 3.32 17.97 9.90
C GLU A 99 2.38 16.79 9.59
N GLN A 100 2.92 15.58 9.48
CA GLN A 100 2.15 14.38 9.13
C GLN A 100 1.53 13.66 10.34
N ALA A 101 2.11 13.85 11.53
CA ALA A 101 1.72 13.21 12.77
C ALA A 101 1.42 14.23 13.89
N PRO A 102 0.60 15.27 13.65
CA PRO A 102 0.37 16.33 14.63
C PRO A 102 -0.31 15.81 15.91
N SER A 103 -1.04 14.69 15.84
CA SER A 103 -1.75 14.13 16.98
C SER A 103 -0.84 13.57 18.07
N LEU A 104 0.44 13.35 17.78
CA LEU A 104 1.44 12.89 18.75
C LEU A 104 2.00 14.02 19.62
N GLY A 105 1.81 15.29 19.24
CA GLY A 105 2.29 16.44 20.01
C GLY A 105 3.81 16.54 20.15
N ILE A 106 4.58 15.79 19.34
CA ILE A 106 6.04 15.76 19.35
C ILE A 106 6.60 16.95 18.57
N THR A 107 7.71 17.52 19.04
CA THR A 107 8.35 18.70 18.44
C THR A 107 9.57 18.33 17.57
N VAL A 108 9.97 19.22 16.67
CA VAL A 108 11.14 18.97 15.79
C VAL A 108 12.42 18.88 16.62
N GLY A 109 13.22 17.83 16.40
CA GLY A 109 14.45 17.54 17.13
C GLY A 109 14.26 16.66 18.35
N GLU A 110 13.02 16.39 18.75
CA GLU A 110 12.69 15.53 19.89
C GLU A 110 12.87 14.05 19.54
N GLU A 111 13.31 13.25 20.52
CA GLU A 111 13.41 11.79 20.37
C GLU A 111 12.03 11.15 20.49
N ILE A 112 11.71 10.29 19.52
CA ILE A 112 10.45 9.58 19.45
C ILE A 112 10.51 8.35 20.35
N PHE A 113 9.72 8.38 21.43
CA PHE A 113 9.53 7.22 22.29
C PHE A 113 8.22 6.49 21.94
N ILE A 114 8.32 5.21 21.58
CA ILE A 114 7.14 4.37 21.29
C ILE A 114 6.65 3.71 22.57
N ASN A 115 5.46 4.09 23.01
CA ASN A 115 4.79 3.44 24.13
C ASN A 115 3.83 2.32 23.66
N ARG A 116 3.28 1.57 24.63
CA ARG A 116 2.36 0.46 24.38
C ARG A 116 1.04 0.91 23.74
N GLU A 117 0.56 2.09 24.07
CA GLU A 117 -0.70 2.64 23.53
C GLU A 117 -0.57 2.92 22.03
N MET A 118 0.55 3.53 21.62
CA MET A 118 0.90 3.74 20.22
C MET A 118 0.95 2.41 19.45
N LEU A 119 1.66 1.41 19.98
CA LEU A 119 1.72 0.08 19.36
C LEU A 119 0.32 -0.52 19.17
N THR A 120 -0.52 -0.42 20.20
CA THR A 120 -1.89 -0.95 20.16
C THR A 120 -2.74 -0.21 19.13
N LYS A 121 -2.68 1.14 19.10
CA LYS A 121 -3.36 1.99 18.13
C LYS A 121 -2.99 1.60 16.70
N TYR A 122 -1.70 1.53 16.38
CA TYR A 122 -1.27 1.25 15.02
C TYR A 122 -1.52 -0.20 14.59
N TYR A 123 -1.43 -1.15 15.52
CA TYR A 123 -1.83 -2.52 15.27
C TYR A 123 -3.32 -2.60 14.88
N GLN A 124 -4.18 -1.92 15.62
CA GLN A 124 -5.62 -1.86 15.31
C GLN A 124 -5.88 -1.19 13.95
N VAL A 125 -5.25 -0.04 13.68
CA VAL A 125 -5.40 0.67 12.40
C VAL A 125 -4.96 -0.19 11.22
N ALA A 126 -3.78 -0.83 11.31
CA ALA A 126 -3.29 -1.73 10.27
C ALA A 126 -4.23 -2.94 10.08
N GLY A 127 -4.76 -3.48 11.18
CA GLY A 127 -5.72 -4.58 11.14
C GLY A 127 -7.06 -4.19 10.50
N GLU A 128 -7.58 -3.01 10.81
CA GLU A 128 -8.82 -2.48 10.21
C GLU A 128 -8.64 -2.21 8.71
N TYR A 129 -7.52 -1.61 8.31
CA TYR A 129 -7.20 -1.46 6.89
C TYR A 129 -7.04 -2.80 6.19
N GLY A 130 -6.37 -3.77 6.83
CA GLY A 130 -6.27 -5.13 6.33
C GLY A 130 -7.64 -5.77 6.09
N LYS A 131 -8.57 -5.68 7.04
CA LYS A 131 -9.96 -6.16 6.89
C LYS A 131 -10.67 -5.50 5.71
N LEU A 132 -10.49 -4.19 5.54
CA LEU A 132 -11.03 -3.44 4.40
C LEU A 132 -10.50 -4.01 3.08
N LEU A 133 -9.18 -4.21 2.96
CA LEU A 133 -8.57 -4.81 1.77
C LEU A 133 -9.08 -6.24 1.51
N PHE A 134 -9.16 -7.07 2.56
CA PHE A 134 -9.69 -8.43 2.45
C PHE A 134 -11.12 -8.45 1.91
N SER A 135 -11.97 -7.53 2.36
CA SER A 135 -13.35 -7.42 1.87
C SER A 135 -13.44 -7.10 0.37
N ARG A 136 -12.43 -6.41 -0.18
CA ARG A 136 -12.35 -5.99 -1.58
C ARG A 136 -11.73 -7.03 -2.50
N ILE A 137 -11.14 -8.12 -1.98
CA ILE A 137 -10.54 -9.19 -2.81
C ILE A 137 -11.54 -9.75 -3.82
N THR A 138 -12.81 -9.88 -3.42
CA THR A 138 -13.89 -10.38 -4.29
C THR A 138 -14.18 -9.45 -5.49
N LYS A 139 -13.83 -8.16 -5.39
CA LYS A 139 -13.98 -7.18 -6.47
C LYS A 139 -12.81 -7.17 -7.44
N CYS A 140 -11.69 -7.82 -7.08
CA CYS A 140 -10.51 -7.81 -7.92
C CYS A 140 -10.81 -8.44 -9.28
N LYS A 141 -10.54 -7.70 -10.37
CA LYS A 141 -10.77 -8.20 -11.75
C LYS A 141 -10.06 -9.50 -12.09
N TYR A 142 -9.06 -9.87 -11.30
CA TYR A 142 -8.31 -11.11 -11.49
C TYR A 142 -8.64 -12.20 -10.47
N PHE A 143 -9.61 -11.95 -9.59
CA PHE A 143 -10.08 -12.96 -8.66
C PHE A 143 -10.98 -13.96 -9.39
N VAL A 144 -10.40 -15.09 -9.79
CA VAL A 144 -11.13 -16.21 -10.40
C VAL A 144 -11.37 -17.28 -9.34
N VAL A 145 -12.62 -17.44 -8.93
CA VAL A 145 -13.03 -18.60 -8.12
C VAL A 145 -13.13 -19.79 -9.07
N ALA A 146 -12.21 -20.75 -8.97
CA ALA A 146 -12.35 -22.00 -9.71
C ALA A 146 -13.65 -22.69 -9.28
N PRO A 147 -14.52 -23.12 -10.22
CA PRO A 147 -15.69 -23.89 -9.85
C PRO A 147 -15.24 -25.16 -9.11
N LYS A 148 -15.94 -25.50 -8.02
CA LYS A 148 -15.72 -26.79 -7.36
C LYS A 148 -15.99 -27.86 -8.42
N THR A 149 -14.95 -28.59 -8.80
CA THR A 149 -15.08 -29.79 -9.62
C THR A 149 -15.85 -30.78 -8.77
N SER A 150 -17.14 -30.95 -9.04
CA SER A 150 -17.93 -32.05 -8.48
C SER A 150 -17.30 -33.34 -9.01
N LEU A 151 -16.65 -34.09 -8.12
CA LEU A 151 -16.30 -35.49 -8.34
C LEU A 151 -17.55 -36.34 -8.17
#